data_AF-A0A2A5X4Q6-F1
#
_entry.id   AF-A0A2A5X4Q6-F1
#
_cell.length_a   1.000
_cell.length_b   1.000
_cell.length_c   1.000
_cell.angle_alpha   90.00
_cell.angle_beta   90.00
_cell.angle_gamma   90.00
#
_symmetry.space_group_name_H-M   'P 1'
#
loop_
_entity.id
_entity.type
_entity.pdbx_description
1 polymer ?
#
loop_
_entity_poly.entity_id
_entity_poly.type
_entity_poly.pdbx_seq_one_letter_code
_entity_poly.pdbx_strand_id
1 'polypeptide(L)'
;NLINITDNVLSPRNLMPSKNSYLIQMSKPISPPVNTSLTIMYGAGINLLYLSPSISFDVNSRIDLNLIGQLFFLENTQKLENLMRGVYVQMKYSF
;
A
#
# COMPACT_ATOMS: atom_id res chain seq x y z
N ASN A 1 22.61 -6.43 -27.74
CA ASN A 1 21.66 -5.32 -27.98
C ASN A 1 21.21 -4.75 -26.65
N LEU A 2 22.06 -3.92 -26.03
CA LEU A 2 21.67 -3.08 -24.91
C LEU A 2 21.06 -1.81 -25.49
N ILE A 3 19.73 -1.74 -25.54
CA ILE A 3 19.02 -0.52 -25.94
C ILE A 3 18.83 0.31 -24.68
N ASN A 4 19.50 1.47 -24.70
CA ASN A 4 19.38 2.62 -23.82
C ASN A 4 17.97 2.83 -23.26
N ILE A 5 17.85 2.74 -21.94
CA ILE A 5 16.70 3.19 -21.16
C ILE A 5 17.17 4.43 -20.38
N THR A 6 17.42 5.53 -21.07
CA THR A 6 17.80 6.80 -20.41
C THR A 6 17.01 8.01 -20.90
N ASP A 7 16.15 7.87 -21.91
CA ASP A 7 15.48 9.02 -22.53
C ASP A 7 13.96 9.02 -22.34
N ASN A 8 13.48 8.91 -21.09
CA ASN A 8 12.16 9.49 -20.79
C ASN A 8 11.98 9.85 -19.31
N VAL A 9 12.52 11.01 -18.95
CA VAL A 9 11.99 11.97 -17.97
C VAL A 9 11.13 11.38 -16.83
N LEU A 10 11.75 10.61 -15.94
CA LEU A 10 11.35 10.63 -14.52
C LEU A 10 11.95 11.88 -13.89
N SER A 11 11.34 13.04 -14.17
CA SER A 11 11.71 14.29 -13.49
C SER A 11 11.44 14.12 -11.98
N PRO A 12 12.35 14.54 -11.08
CA PRO A 12 12.10 14.56 -9.63
C PRO A 12 10.89 15.43 -9.24
N ARG A 13 10.37 16.20 -10.20
CA ARG A 13 9.23 17.10 -10.06
C ARG A 13 7.88 16.40 -10.25
N ASN A 14 7.87 15.16 -10.77
CA ASN A 14 6.69 14.29 -10.93
C ASN A 14 6.93 12.92 -10.26
N LEU A 15 7.20 12.93 -8.95
CA LEU A 15 7.43 11.72 -8.14
C LEU A 15 6.20 10.79 -8.04
N MET A 16 5.01 11.27 -8.41
CA MET A 16 3.82 10.44 -8.62
C MET A 16 3.27 10.71 -10.03
N PRO A 17 3.10 9.68 -10.88
CA PRO A 17 2.46 9.83 -12.19
C PRO A 17 0.92 10.00 -12.12
N SER A 18 0.31 10.15 -10.92
CA SER A 18 -1.11 10.50 -10.76
C SER A 18 -1.30 11.99 -10.48
N LYS A 19 -2.29 12.63 -11.12
CA LYS A 19 -2.62 14.05 -10.89
C LYS A 19 -3.43 14.26 -9.61
N ASN A 20 -4.21 13.26 -9.19
CA ASN A 20 -5.03 13.28 -7.97
C ASN A 20 -5.02 11.87 -7.34
N SER A 21 -4.96 11.78 -6.01
CA SER A 21 -5.02 10.52 -5.28
C SER A 21 -6.02 10.61 -4.13
N TYR A 22 -6.84 9.59 -3.97
CA TYR A 22 -7.84 9.48 -2.91
C TYR A 22 -7.43 8.35 -1.97
N LEU A 23 -7.45 8.61 -0.66
CA LEU A 23 -7.12 7.65 0.38
C LEU A 23 -8.29 7.53 1.35
N ILE A 24 -8.80 6.32 1.51
CA ILE A 24 -9.84 5.97 2.48
C ILE A 24 -9.24 4.98 3.45
N GLN A 25 -9.33 5.28 4.73
CA GLN A 25 -8.86 4.41 5.80
C GLN A 25 -10.00 4.18 6.79
N MET A 26 -10.28 2.91 7.05
CA MET A 26 -11.25 2.48 8.04
C MET A 26 -10.49 1.68 9.10
N SER A 27 -10.71 1.98 10.38
CA SER A 27 -10.14 1.20 11.48
C SER A 27 -11.21 0.92 12.51
N LYS A 28 -11.14 -0.27 13.09
CA LYS A 28 -12.07 -0.70 14.14
C LYS A 28 -11.35 -1.60 15.14
N PRO A 29 -11.38 -1.26 16.44
CA PRO A 29 -10.94 -2.17 17.48
C PRO A 29 -11.93 -3.33 17.58
N ILE A 30 -11.43 -4.56 17.46
CA ILE A 30 -12.23 -5.79 17.65
C ILE A 30 -12.24 -6.14 19.14
N SER A 31 -11.10 -6.02 19.81
CA SER A 31 -10.91 -6.26 21.24
C SER A 31 -9.77 -5.38 21.78
N PRO A 32 -9.57 -5.28 23.11
CA PRO A 32 -8.54 -4.42 23.67
C PRO A 32 -7.12 -4.66 23.11
N PRO A 33 -6.68 -5.91 22.84
CA PRO A 33 -5.38 -6.16 22.22
C PRO A 33 -5.45 -6.30 20.69
N VAL A 34 -6.62 -6.20 20.03
CA VAL A 34 -6.74 -6.47 18.59
C VAL A 34 -7.46 -5.34 17.87
N ASN A 35 -6.76 -4.71 16.94
CA ASN A 35 -7.29 -3.69 16.06
C ASN A 35 -7.25 -4.19 14.61
N THR A 36 -8.29 -3.88 13.83
CA THR A 36 -8.29 -4.14 12.39
C THR A 36 -8.40 -2.82 11.65
N SER A 37 -7.74 -2.75 10.49
CA SER A 37 -7.84 -1.61 9.61
C SER A 37 -7.84 -2.04 8.15
N LEU A 38 -8.47 -1.21 7.32
CA LEU A 38 -8.52 -1.37 5.89
C LEU A 38 -8.16 -0.04 5.26
N THR A 39 -7.09 -0.05 4.47
CA THR A 39 -6.67 1.10 3.69
C THR A 39 -6.97 0.86 2.21
N ILE A 40 -7.64 1.81 1.59
CA ILE A 40 -7.93 1.83 0.16
C ILE A 40 -7.37 3.12 -0.41
N MET A 41 -6.56 3.05 -1.46
CA MET A 41 -6.07 4.22 -2.16
C MET A 41 -6.33 4.07 -3.65
N TYR A 42 -6.88 5.12 -4.26
CA TYR A 42 -7.14 5.20 -5.69
C TYR A 42 -6.44 6.42 -6.29
N GLY A 43 -5.51 6.17 -7.21
CA GLY A 43 -4.78 7.19 -7.95
C GLY A 43 -5.49 7.51 -9.27
N ALA A 44 -6.24 8.61 -9.30
CA ALA A 44 -6.92 9.10 -10.49
C ALA A 44 -5.90 9.62 -11.52
N GLY A 45 -5.99 9.11 -12.76
CA GLY A 45 -5.10 9.42 -13.88
C GLY A 45 -4.28 8.24 -14.39
N ILE A 46 -3.92 7.30 -13.52
CA ILE A 46 -3.21 6.04 -13.87
C ILE A 46 -3.98 4.79 -13.43
N ASN A 47 -5.21 4.98 -12.94
CA ASN A 47 -6.09 3.94 -12.40
C ASN A 47 -5.36 2.98 -11.43
N LEU A 48 -4.52 3.57 -10.57
CA LEU A 48 -3.82 2.83 -9.54
C LEU A 48 -4.79 2.52 -8.42
N LEU A 49 -4.97 1.24 -8.10
CA LEU A 49 -5.78 0.79 -6.99
C LEU A 49 -4.91 0.05 -5.99
N TYR A 50 -4.93 0.53 -4.76
CA TYR A 50 -4.23 -0.05 -3.64
C TYR A 50 -5.24 -0.44 -2.57
N LEU A 51 -5.13 -1.67 -2.08
CA LEU A 51 -5.97 -2.21 -1.03
C LEU A 51 -5.06 -2.91 -0.02
N SER A 52 -5.17 -2.51 1.24
CA SER A 52 -4.31 -3.03 2.30
C SER A 52 -5.12 -3.28 3.58
N PRO A 53 -5.70 -4.48 3.73
CA PRO A 53 -6.20 -4.93 5.02
C PRO A 53 -5.03 -5.18 5.98
N SER A 54 -5.19 -4.79 7.24
CA SER A 54 -4.24 -5.07 8.30
C SER A 54 -4.93 -5.40 9.62
N ILE A 55 -4.29 -6.28 10.38
CA ILE A 55 -4.71 -6.65 11.73
C ILE A 55 -3.52 -6.44 12.65
N SER A 56 -3.71 -5.60 13.66
CA SER A 56 -2.74 -5.28 14.69
C SER A 56 -3.09 -6.00 15.98
N PHE A 57 -2.09 -6.64 16.58
CA PHE A 57 -2.16 -7.37 17.84
C PHE A 57 -1.15 -6.78 18.81
N ASP A 58 -1.65 -6.20 19.89
CA ASP A 58 -0.84 -5.63 20.96
C ASP A 58 -0.55 -6.76 21.97
N VAL A 59 0.68 -7.27 21.95
CA VAL A 59 1.09 -8.41 22.78
C VAL A 59 1.40 -7.95 24.21
N ASN A 60 2.07 -6.81 24.32
CA ASN A 60 2.32 -6.12 25.58
C ASN A 60 2.48 -4.62 25.32
N SER A 61 2.73 -3.82 26.36
CA SER A 61 2.92 -2.36 26.23
C SER A 61 4.15 -1.93 25.40
N ARG A 62 4.95 -2.87 24.92
CA ARG A 62 6.20 -2.66 24.18
C ARG A 62 6.25 -3.36 22.83
N ILE A 63 5.38 -4.33 22.55
CA ILE A 63 5.44 -5.21 21.38
C ILE A 63 4.08 -5.22 20.70
N ASP A 64 4.08 -4.74 19.46
CA ASP A 64 2.93 -4.80 18.56
C ASP A 64 3.26 -5.70 17.37
N LEU A 65 2.32 -6.56 16.99
CA LEU A 65 2.40 -7.42 15.82
C LEU A 65 1.33 -7.02 14.80
N ASN A 66 1.75 -6.70 13.58
CA ASN A 66 0.86 -6.33 12.50
C ASN A 66 0.91 -7.38 11.40
N LEU A 67 -0.22 -7.99 11.08
CA LEU A 67 -0.40 -8.78 9.87
C LEU A 67 -0.99 -7.87 8.79
N ILE A 68 -0.25 -7.66 7.70
CA ILE A 68 -0.63 -6.72 6.64
C ILE A 68 -0.72 -7.47 5.32
N GLY A 69 -1.91 -7.48 4.73
CA GLY A 69 -2.11 -7.87 3.34
C GLY A 69 -2.03 -6.64 2.46
N GLN A 70 -1.33 -6.73 1.34
CA GLN A 70 -1.20 -5.64 0.38
C GLN A 70 -1.52 -6.14 -1.02
N LEU A 71 -2.40 -5.41 -1.69
CA LEU A 71 -2.80 -5.62 -3.07
C LEU A 71 -2.62 -4.30 -3.81
N PHE A 72 -1.87 -4.34 -4.89
CA PHE A 72 -1.59 -3.18 -5.73
C PHE A 72 -1.86 -3.55 -7.19
N PHE A 73 -2.75 -2.78 -7.79
CA PHE A 73 -3.11 -2.88 -9.19
C PHE A 73 -2.76 -1.56 -9.89
N LEU A 74 -2.23 -1.68 -11.10
CA LEU A 74 -1.93 -0.54 -11.95
C LEU A 74 -2.48 -0.84 -13.34
N GLU A 75 -3.16 0.13 -13.93
CA GLU A 75 -3.60 -0.02 -15.31
C GLU A 75 -2.45 0.35 -16.25
N ASN A 76 -2.02 -0.61 -17.06
CA ASN A 76 -1.07 -0.39 -18.13
C ASN A 76 -1.72 -0.80 -19.46
N THR A 77 -1.83 0.16 -20.39
CA THR A 77 -2.31 -0.06 -21.77
C THR A 77 -3.61 -0.87 -21.84
N GLN A 78 -4.66 -0.41 -21.13
CA GLN A 78 -6.04 -0.95 -21.14
C GLN A 78 -6.28 -2.28 -20.40
N LYS A 79 -5.31 -2.78 -19.62
CA LYS A 79 -5.53 -3.89 -18.68
C LYS A 79 -5.11 -3.49 -17.27
N LEU A 80 -5.96 -3.81 -16.30
CA LEU A 80 -5.65 -3.79 -14.87
C LEU A 80 -4.70 -4.96 -14.58
N GLU A 81 -3.41 -4.67 -14.46
CA GLU A 81 -2.41 -5.66 -14.08
C GLU A 81 -2.20 -5.63 -12.57
N ASN A 82 -2.11 -6.83 -11.98
CA ASN A 82 -1.69 -6.96 -10.59
C ASN A 82 -0.17 -6.77 -10.55
N LEU A 83 0.29 -5.61 -10.06
CA LEU A 83 1.72 -5.33 -9.95
C LEU A 83 2.31 -6.00 -8.72
N MET A 84 1.55 -6.01 -7.62
CA MET A 84 2.03 -6.55 -6.36
C MET A 84 0.89 -7.12 -5.52
N ARG A 85 1.12 -8.33 -5.01
CA ARG A 85 0.28 -8.99 -4.00
C ARG A 85 1.20 -9.63 -2.99
N GLY A 86 1.01 -9.30 -1.72
CA GLY A 86 1.81 -9.84 -0.64
C GLY A 86 1.05 -9.86 0.66
N VAL A 87 1.45 -10.77 1.55
CA VAL A 87 1.06 -10.75 2.95
C VAL A 87 2.35 -10.80 3.74
N TYR A 88 2.50 -9.89 4.69
CA TYR A 88 3.67 -9.82 5.53
C TYR A 88 3.30 -9.57 6.99
N VAL A 89 4.19 -10.00 7.87
CA VAL A 89 4.08 -9.74 9.30
C VAL A 89 5.13 -8.70 9.66
N GLN A 90 4.71 -7.67 10.37
CA GLN A 90 5.57 -6.62 10.91
C GLN A 90 5.52 -6.69 12.42
N MET A 91 6.69 -6.72 13.06
CA MET A 91 6.83 -6.62 14.51
C MET A 91 7.38 -5.23 14.83
N LYS A 92 6.74 -4.54 15.78
CA LYS A 92 7.17 -3.23 16.27
C LYS A 92 7.49 -3.35 17.75
N TYR A 93 8.71 -2.99 18.12
CA TYR A 93 9.15 -2.91 19.51
C TYR A 93 9.34 -1.45 19.91
N SER A 94 8.77 -1.04 21.04
CA SER A 94 8.87 0.32 21.61
C SER A 94 9.62 0.25 22.95
N PHE A 95 10.67 1.07 23.13
CA PHE A 95 11.54 1.11 24.31
C PHE A 95 11.13 2.17 25.33
#